data_AF-A0A3D1XWG5-F1
#
_entry.id   AF-A0A3D1XWG5-F1
#
_cell.length_a   1.000
_cell.length_b   1.000
_cell.length_c   1.000
_cell.angle_alpha   90.00
_cell.angle_beta   90.00
_cell.angle_gamma   90.00
#
_symmetry.space_group_name_H-M   'P 1'
#
loop_
_entity.id
_entity.type
_entity.pdbx_description
1 polymer ?
#
loop_
_entity_poly.entity_id
_entity_poly.type
_entity_poly.pdbx_seq_one_letter_code
_entity_poly.pdbx_strand_id
1 'polypeptide(L)'
;LADMAESFAGGKLVATVNQNLMIPWVKEEAFGNIFSELKKIDLHKAGTEEIRDITCCPGSETCNLGITASRGLVESLNTEMEKELEISKDMDHITIKASGCPNSCGQHHIASIGFHGGAKKLNGILTPHYEVLLGGRVTEDKAIFGTSVIKIPAKNAPEAMKTSIKDYKNNKQGEESFGEYFDRMGKAHFRELLDPLKTLPDIEQSPESYIDYGSTQKFSLEDRGQGECAGAVTDMITDRISEAERAQFQGKLSLEKKNVKETGDHARRSVIASARALLVTEGMDFNDDWECLKKFQSLVIDMEIVSAQFAKLIDTFEENTEASDEKTAELWLSESGLLLEECKAVQEKMQSDKSLRIRVGGDESKDKATGAVKTSASIDLLGVKCPFNYVKTKIKLETMASGSVLEVLLDDGEPSENVPKSIKNDGHKVISLVEEQGHYKLTIEKA
;
A
#
# COMPACT_ATOMS: atom_id res chain seq x y z
N LEU A 1 0.17 9.05 -30.21
CA LEU A 1 0.22 7.56 -30.14
C LEU A 1 -1.07 6.96 -30.71
N ALA A 2 -2.25 7.29 -30.17
CA ALA A 2 -3.54 6.82 -30.70
C ALA A 2 -3.67 7.06 -32.22
N ASP A 3 -3.38 8.28 -32.67
CA ASP A 3 -3.36 8.71 -34.07
C ASP A 3 -2.43 7.85 -34.96
N MET A 4 -1.32 7.34 -34.43
CA MET A 4 -0.44 6.40 -35.15
C MET A 4 -1.11 5.02 -35.27
N ALA A 5 -1.76 4.55 -34.21
CA ALA A 5 -2.45 3.27 -34.21
C ALA A 5 -3.68 3.28 -35.14
N GLU A 6 -4.37 4.40 -35.26
CA GLU A 6 -5.47 4.61 -36.20
C GLU A 6 -4.99 4.78 -37.65
N SER A 7 -3.92 5.55 -37.88
CA SER A 7 -3.41 5.83 -39.24
C SER A 7 -2.61 4.69 -39.88
N PHE A 8 -1.94 3.86 -39.08
CA PHE A 8 -0.91 2.92 -39.55
C PHE A 8 -1.09 1.47 -39.05
N ALA A 9 -2.10 1.20 -38.20
CA ALA A 9 -2.32 -0.09 -37.57
C ALA A 9 -3.82 -0.41 -37.41
N GLY A 10 -4.18 -1.32 -36.50
CA GLY A 10 -5.57 -1.73 -36.26
C GLY A 10 -6.38 -0.87 -35.28
N GLY A 11 -6.03 0.40 -35.07
CA GLY A 11 -6.79 1.33 -34.23
C GLY A 11 -6.80 1.01 -32.72
N LYS A 12 -5.81 0.27 -32.22
CA LYS A 12 -5.71 -0.13 -30.79
C LYS A 12 -4.32 0.09 -30.22
N LEU A 13 -4.27 0.24 -28.89
CA LEU A 13 -3.07 0.19 -28.07
C LEU A 13 -3.31 -0.87 -26.97
N VAL A 14 -2.25 -1.57 -26.55
CA VAL A 14 -2.31 -2.57 -25.48
C VAL A 14 -1.23 -2.27 -24.45
N ALA A 15 -1.60 -2.12 -23.18
CA ALA A 15 -0.64 -1.99 -22.08
C ALA A 15 -0.10 -3.37 -21.67
N THR A 16 1.21 -3.48 -21.47
CA THR A 16 1.87 -4.74 -21.03
C THR A 16 2.09 -4.76 -19.52
N VAL A 17 2.34 -5.95 -18.96
CA VAL A 17 2.66 -6.14 -17.53
C VAL A 17 3.97 -5.47 -17.09
N ASN A 18 4.85 -5.12 -18.03
CA ASN A 18 6.09 -4.37 -17.80
C ASN A 18 5.93 -2.86 -18.02
N GLN A 19 4.70 -2.35 -18.14
CA GLN A 19 4.34 -0.92 -18.29
C GLN A 19 4.56 -0.32 -19.70
N ASN A 20 4.84 -1.15 -20.72
CA ASN A 20 4.94 -0.71 -22.12
C ASN A 20 3.59 -0.57 -22.81
N LEU A 21 3.57 0.13 -23.95
CA LEU A 21 2.43 0.25 -24.86
C LEU A 21 2.76 -0.41 -26.22
N MET A 22 2.07 -1.49 -26.54
CA MET A 22 2.16 -2.19 -27.83
C MET A 22 1.12 -1.65 -28.82
N ILE A 23 1.53 -1.48 -30.09
CA ILE A 23 0.65 -1.18 -31.22
C ILE A 23 0.46 -2.46 -32.07
N PRO A 24 -0.65 -3.20 -31.92
CA PRO A 24 -0.90 -4.42 -32.69
C PRO A 24 -1.35 -4.14 -34.13
N TRP A 25 -1.03 -5.07 -35.03
CA TRP A 25 -1.42 -5.07 -36.46
C TRP A 25 -0.94 -3.85 -37.27
N VAL A 26 0.22 -3.29 -36.91
CA VAL A 26 0.96 -2.37 -37.76
C VAL A 26 1.30 -3.08 -39.08
N LYS A 27 1.10 -2.41 -40.22
CA LYS A 27 1.56 -2.93 -41.51
C LYS A 27 3.07 -2.73 -41.68
N GLU A 28 3.77 -3.70 -42.25
CA GLU A 28 5.22 -3.62 -42.55
C GLU A 28 5.59 -2.38 -43.38
N GLU A 29 4.78 -2.05 -44.39
CA GLU A 29 4.92 -0.83 -45.22
C GLU A 29 4.88 0.49 -44.43
N ALA A 30 4.32 0.48 -43.21
CA ALA A 30 4.18 1.65 -42.35
C ALA A 30 5.25 1.75 -41.23
N PHE A 31 6.17 0.78 -41.11
CA PHE A 31 7.19 0.77 -40.05
C PHE A 31 8.06 2.04 -40.07
N GLY A 32 8.47 2.49 -41.26
CA GLY A 32 9.25 3.73 -41.43
C GLY A 32 8.48 4.99 -41.01
N ASN A 33 7.17 5.01 -41.21
CA ASN A 33 6.30 6.11 -40.79
C ASN A 33 6.16 6.11 -39.26
N ILE A 34 5.82 4.98 -38.65
CA ILE A 34 5.70 4.88 -37.18
C ILE A 34 7.03 5.23 -36.50
N PHE A 35 8.16 4.72 -36.97
CA PHE A 35 9.47 5.10 -36.42
C PHE A 35 9.73 6.61 -36.52
N SER A 36 9.33 7.25 -37.63
CA SER A 36 9.46 8.69 -37.83
C SER A 36 8.54 9.50 -36.91
N GLU A 37 7.32 9.04 -36.63
CA GLU A 37 6.40 9.68 -35.69
C GLU A 37 6.81 9.47 -34.22
N LEU A 38 7.22 8.26 -33.84
CA LEU A 38 7.79 7.95 -32.53
C LEU A 38 9.04 8.81 -32.24
N LYS A 39 9.85 9.09 -33.27
CA LYS A 39 11.04 9.93 -33.14
C LYS A 39 10.74 11.40 -32.86
N LYS A 40 9.55 11.91 -33.18
CA LYS A 40 9.11 13.28 -32.81
C LYS A 40 8.73 13.42 -31.33
N ILE A 41 8.55 12.29 -30.63
CA ILE A 41 8.15 12.22 -29.22
C ILE A 41 9.13 11.39 -28.38
N ASP A 42 10.36 11.19 -28.89
CA ASP A 42 11.47 10.44 -28.30
C ASP A 42 11.24 8.96 -27.94
N LEU A 43 10.04 8.41 -28.18
CA LEU A 43 9.68 6.99 -27.97
C LEU A 43 10.19 6.05 -29.10
N HIS A 44 11.37 6.33 -29.66
CA HIS A 44 11.96 5.60 -30.79
C HIS A 44 13.20 4.77 -30.45
N LYS A 45 13.62 4.77 -29.17
CA LYS A 45 14.73 3.93 -28.68
C LYS A 45 14.30 2.46 -28.68
N ALA A 46 15.23 1.56 -29.01
CA ALA A 46 15.10 0.13 -28.75
C ALA A 46 15.35 -0.18 -27.26
N GLY A 47 15.07 -1.41 -26.82
CA GLY A 47 15.21 -1.82 -25.41
C GLY A 47 13.98 -2.48 -24.78
N THR A 48 12.86 -2.58 -25.49
CA THR A 48 11.65 -3.30 -25.02
C THR A 48 11.94 -4.79 -24.81
N GLU A 49 11.55 -5.34 -23.66
CA GLU A 49 11.88 -6.73 -23.24
C GLU A 49 13.39 -7.06 -23.12
N GLU A 50 14.27 -6.07 -23.27
CA GLU A 50 15.70 -6.16 -22.90
C GLU A 50 15.90 -5.70 -21.44
N ILE A 51 17.14 -5.81 -20.91
CA ILE A 51 17.53 -5.35 -19.55
C ILE A 51 17.16 -3.88 -19.23
N ARG A 52 16.94 -3.06 -20.27
CA ARG A 52 16.56 -1.65 -20.20
C ARG A 52 15.09 -1.41 -19.86
N ASP A 53 14.26 -2.45 -19.95
CA ASP A 53 12.81 -2.44 -19.74
C ASP A 53 12.45 -2.46 -18.24
N ILE A 54 12.92 -1.45 -17.51
CA ILE A 54 12.90 -1.44 -16.04
C ILE A 54 11.52 -1.01 -15.50
N THR A 55 10.70 -1.98 -15.12
CA THR A 55 9.40 -1.72 -14.45
C THR A 55 9.61 -0.99 -13.11
N CYS A 56 8.82 0.06 -12.83
CA CYS A 56 8.88 0.75 -11.54
C CYS A 56 7.54 1.29 -11.03
N CYS A 57 7.39 1.40 -9.71
CA CYS A 57 6.31 2.21 -9.13
C CYS A 57 6.71 3.70 -9.10
N PRO A 58 5.79 4.65 -8.82
CA PRO A 58 6.12 6.08 -8.74
C PRO A 58 7.09 6.47 -7.60
N GLY A 59 7.21 5.67 -6.54
CA GLY A 59 8.07 5.98 -5.39
C GLY A 59 7.65 7.24 -4.63
N SER A 60 8.60 7.87 -3.93
CA SER A 60 8.39 9.12 -3.16
C SER A 60 7.95 10.32 -4.02
N GLU A 61 8.05 10.22 -5.35
CA GLU A 61 7.73 11.30 -6.29
C GLU A 61 6.23 11.64 -6.30
N THR A 62 5.35 10.64 -6.11
CA THR A 62 3.88 10.84 -6.07
C THR A 62 3.13 9.89 -5.14
N CYS A 63 3.81 9.03 -4.36
CA CYS A 63 3.14 8.09 -3.46
C CYS A 63 3.47 8.41 -2.00
N ASN A 64 2.44 8.63 -1.17
CA ASN A 64 2.57 8.91 0.27
C ASN A 64 3.40 7.85 1.02
N LEU A 65 3.31 6.58 0.60
CA LEU A 65 4.08 5.47 1.16
C LEU A 65 5.50 5.33 0.60
N GLY A 66 5.83 6.08 -0.45
CA GLY A 66 7.19 6.11 -1.01
C GLY A 66 8.23 6.48 0.04
N ILE A 67 9.35 5.76 0.02
CA ILE A 67 10.54 6.05 0.83
C ILE A 67 11.66 6.56 -0.09
N THR A 68 11.70 6.14 -1.35
CA THR A 68 12.70 6.60 -2.34
C THR A 68 12.11 6.81 -3.75
N ALA A 69 12.73 7.69 -4.53
CA ALA A 69 12.31 8.07 -5.86
C ALA A 69 12.72 6.99 -6.88
N SER A 70 11.72 6.37 -7.49
CA SER A 70 11.87 5.10 -8.21
C SER A 70 12.04 5.29 -9.71
N ARG A 71 11.35 6.26 -10.31
CA ARG A 71 11.59 6.64 -11.71
C ARG A 71 12.94 7.33 -11.84
N GLY A 72 13.29 8.17 -10.87
CA GLY A 72 14.62 8.77 -10.77
C GLY A 72 15.76 7.75 -10.62
N LEU A 73 15.51 6.63 -9.91
CA LEU A 73 16.42 5.48 -9.96
C LEU A 73 16.48 4.89 -11.38
N VAL A 74 15.34 4.57 -12.01
CA VAL A 74 15.29 3.97 -13.35
C VAL A 74 15.99 4.82 -14.41
N GLU A 75 15.83 6.14 -14.36
CA GLU A 75 16.53 7.11 -15.20
C GLU A 75 18.04 7.03 -14.98
N SER A 76 18.49 6.96 -13.73
CA SER A 76 19.90 6.79 -13.38
C SER A 76 20.47 5.43 -13.83
N LEU A 77 19.70 4.34 -13.73
CA LEU A 77 20.11 3.01 -14.20
C LEU A 77 20.26 2.99 -15.72
N ASN A 78 19.25 3.48 -16.45
CA ASN A 78 19.30 3.58 -17.92
C ASN A 78 20.43 4.51 -18.40
N THR A 79 20.67 5.63 -17.71
CA THR A 79 21.76 6.56 -18.02
C THR A 79 23.14 5.92 -17.87
N GLU A 80 23.34 5.05 -16.86
CA GLU A 80 24.59 4.31 -16.70
C GLU A 80 24.72 3.16 -17.70
N MET A 81 23.62 2.49 -18.06
CA MET A 81 23.61 1.51 -19.16
C MET A 81 24.03 2.15 -20.50
N GLU A 82 23.51 3.33 -20.83
CA GLU A 82 23.84 4.04 -22.09
C GLU A 82 25.30 4.52 -22.19
N LYS A 83 26.04 4.58 -21.06
CA LYS A 83 27.45 4.99 -21.03
C LYS A 83 28.43 3.82 -21.07
N GLU A 84 28.19 2.80 -20.24
CA GLU A 84 29.25 1.85 -19.83
C GLU A 84 28.94 0.38 -20.09
N LEU A 85 27.69 0.01 -20.40
CA LEU A 85 27.32 -1.39 -20.63
C LEU A 85 27.19 -1.70 -22.12
N GLU A 86 28.11 -2.50 -22.64
CA GLU A 86 27.93 -3.23 -23.88
C GLU A 86 26.80 -4.26 -23.70
N ILE A 87 25.58 -3.84 -24.06
CA ILE A 87 24.39 -4.70 -24.07
C ILE A 87 24.54 -5.75 -25.17
N SER A 88 24.27 -6.99 -24.79
CA SER A 88 24.46 -8.20 -25.60
C SER A 88 23.30 -9.14 -25.32
N LYS A 89 22.90 -9.99 -26.28
CA LYS A 89 21.74 -10.88 -26.13
C LYS A 89 21.77 -11.81 -24.90
N ASP A 90 22.97 -12.11 -24.42
CA ASP A 90 23.28 -12.71 -23.11
C ASP A 90 22.68 -11.96 -21.89
N MET A 91 22.03 -10.81 -22.10
CA MET A 91 21.43 -9.97 -21.06
C MET A 91 19.91 -9.80 -21.25
N ASP A 92 19.31 -10.31 -22.33
CA ASP A 92 17.88 -10.14 -22.64
C ASP A 92 16.98 -10.80 -21.58
N HIS A 93 17.47 -11.85 -20.91
CA HIS A 93 16.77 -12.52 -19.81
C HIS A 93 16.94 -11.82 -18.44
N ILE A 94 17.75 -10.76 -18.33
CA ILE A 94 18.04 -10.07 -17.07
C ILE A 94 16.97 -9.01 -16.84
N THR A 95 15.98 -9.31 -15.99
CA THR A 95 14.95 -8.34 -15.64
C THR A 95 15.41 -7.46 -14.47
N ILE A 96 15.22 -6.15 -14.59
CA ILE A 96 15.40 -5.21 -13.48
C ILE A 96 14.04 -4.62 -13.12
N LYS A 97 13.70 -4.54 -11.82
CA LYS A 97 12.47 -3.88 -11.36
C LYS A 97 12.67 -3.13 -10.05
N ALA A 98 12.07 -1.94 -9.93
CA ALA A 98 12.27 -1.02 -8.82
C ALA A 98 10.97 -0.68 -8.06
N SER A 99 11.06 -0.39 -6.76
CA SER A 99 9.95 0.18 -6.00
C SER A 99 10.44 1.10 -4.88
N GLY A 100 9.67 2.12 -4.52
CA GLY A 100 10.08 3.11 -3.52
C GLY A 100 9.86 2.66 -2.08
N CYS A 101 9.28 1.49 -1.86
CA CYS A 101 9.02 0.88 -0.56
C CYS A 101 8.95 -0.66 -0.69
N PRO A 102 8.97 -1.43 0.42
CA PRO A 102 8.91 -2.90 0.40
C PRO A 102 7.65 -3.48 -0.25
N ASN A 103 6.54 -2.73 -0.31
CA ASN A 103 5.21 -3.17 -0.77
C ASN A 103 5.16 -3.64 -2.25
N SER A 104 6.28 -3.58 -2.98
CA SER A 104 6.50 -4.27 -4.27
C SER A 104 5.50 -3.94 -5.39
N CYS A 105 4.97 -2.72 -5.41
CA CYS A 105 4.11 -2.23 -6.50
C CYS A 105 4.79 -2.25 -7.88
N GLY A 106 6.12 -2.25 -7.93
CA GLY A 106 6.91 -2.47 -9.16
C GLY A 106 7.40 -3.92 -9.36
N GLN A 107 6.96 -4.88 -8.54
CA GLN A 107 7.29 -6.32 -8.64
C GLN A 107 8.78 -6.68 -8.44
N HIS A 108 9.54 -5.91 -7.65
CA HIS A 108 10.98 -6.16 -7.44
C HIS A 108 11.32 -7.56 -6.90
N HIS A 109 10.39 -8.24 -6.23
CA HIS A 109 10.61 -9.60 -5.70
C HIS A 109 10.77 -10.67 -6.80
N ILE A 110 10.34 -10.44 -8.05
CA ILE A 110 10.42 -11.45 -9.13
C ILE A 110 11.43 -11.08 -10.23
N ALA A 111 12.23 -10.04 -10.01
CA ALA A 111 13.24 -9.56 -10.96
C ALA A 111 14.61 -10.20 -10.72
N SER A 112 15.41 -10.30 -11.77
CA SER A 112 16.81 -10.76 -11.70
C SER A 112 17.65 -9.81 -10.85
N ILE A 113 17.39 -8.50 -10.97
CA ILE A 113 17.87 -7.45 -10.09
C ILE A 113 16.67 -6.63 -9.59
N GLY A 114 16.26 -6.86 -8.35
CA GLY A 114 15.19 -6.13 -7.66
C GLY A 114 15.74 -5.03 -6.76
N PHE A 115 15.14 -3.84 -6.81
CA PHE A 115 15.42 -2.75 -5.88
C PHE A 115 14.17 -2.37 -5.08
N HIS A 116 14.26 -2.28 -3.75
CA HIS A 116 13.20 -1.66 -2.94
C HIS A 116 13.71 -0.56 -2.02
N GLY A 117 12.97 0.54 -1.98
CA GLY A 117 13.30 1.72 -1.21
C GLY A 117 13.24 1.49 0.30
N GLY A 118 14.01 2.29 1.02
CA GLY A 118 14.09 2.31 2.46
C GLY A 118 14.99 3.42 2.96
N ALA A 119 15.03 3.61 4.27
CA ALA A 119 15.94 4.55 4.92
C ALA A 119 16.96 3.81 5.79
N LYS A 120 18.06 4.49 6.12
CA LYS A 120 19.02 4.12 7.16
C LYS A 120 19.79 5.38 7.59
N LYS A 121 20.27 5.44 8.84
CA LYS A 121 21.24 6.46 9.23
C LYS A 121 22.65 6.06 8.78
N LEU A 122 23.36 6.96 8.10
CA LEU A 122 24.76 6.86 7.70
C LEU A 122 25.45 8.19 8.04
N ASN A 123 26.65 8.13 8.61
CA ASN A 123 27.40 9.29 9.12
C ASN A 123 26.53 10.25 9.98
N GLY A 124 25.66 9.67 10.82
CA GLY A 124 24.70 10.37 11.69
C GLY A 124 23.39 10.82 11.03
N ILE A 125 23.34 10.86 9.69
CA ILE A 125 22.27 11.50 8.91
C ILE A 125 21.35 10.45 8.27
N LEU A 126 20.05 10.73 8.23
CA LEU A 126 19.08 9.86 7.55
C LEU A 126 19.29 9.94 6.04
N THR A 127 19.54 8.79 5.41
CA THR A 127 20.00 8.68 4.02
C THR A 127 19.07 7.73 3.25
N PRO A 128 18.66 8.06 2.01
CA PRO A 128 17.87 7.15 1.18
C PRO A 128 18.71 5.91 0.83
N HIS A 129 18.09 4.74 0.86
CA HIS A 129 18.75 3.46 0.64
C HIS A 129 17.88 2.55 -0.24
N TYR A 130 18.52 1.70 -1.04
CA TYR A 130 17.88 0.57 -1.69
C TYR A 130 18.34 -0.74 -1.03
N GLU A 131 17.38 -1.63 -0.73
CA GLU A 131 17.65 -3.05 -0.56
C GLU A 131 17.78 -3.67 -1.96
N VAL A 132 18.84 -4.44 -2.19
CA VAL A 132 19.11 -5.14 -3.45
C VAL A 132 18.73 -6.61 -3.29
N LEU A 133 17.81 -7.07 -4.13
CA LEU A 133 17.38 -8.46 -4.24
C LEU A 133 17.92 -9.04 -5.55
N LEU A 134 18.48 -10.24 -5.52
CA LEU A 134 19.05 -10.88 -6.72
C LEU A 134 18.50 -12.30 -6.96
N GLY A 135 18.53 -12.73 -8.22
CA GLY A 135 18.21 -14.10 -8.64
C GLY A 135 16.72 -14.42 -8.85
N GLY A 136 15.83 -13.43 -8.68
CA GLY A 136 14.40 -13.58 -8.94
C GLY A 136 14.13 -13.78 -10.44
N ARG A 137 13.09 -14.55 -10.75
CA ARG A 137 12.68 -14.86 -12.13
C ARG A 137 11.31 -15.51 -12.20
N VAL A 138 10.68 -15.42 -13.37
CA VAL A 138 9.42 -16.12 -13.71
C VAL A 138 9.59 -16.82 -15.04
N THR A 139 9.17 -18.08 -15.11
CA THR A 139 8.92 -18.84 -16.34
C THR A 139 7.46 -19.31 -16.33
N GLU A 140 6.97 -19.90 -17.43
CA GLU A 140 5.58 -20.36 -17.55
C GLU A 140 5.15 -21.30 -16.41
N ASP A 141 6.03 -22.23 -15.99
CA ASP A 141 5.76 -23.20 -14.92
C ASP A 141 6.17 -22.74 -13.51
N LYS A 142 6.96 -21.67 -13.35
CA LYS A 142 7.65 -21.40 -12.08
C LYS A 142 7.98 -19.93 -11.83
N ALA A 143 7.61 -19.43 -10.65
CA ALA A 143 8.16 -18.21 -10.07
C ALA A 143 9.23 -18.54 -9.01
N ILE A 144 10.29 -17.73 -8.94
CA ILE A 144 11.33 -17.75 -7.90
C ILE A 144 11.51 -16.32 -7.41
N PHE A 145 11.43 -16.13 -6.09
CA PHE A 145 11.64 -14.82 -5.48
C PHE A 145 13.13 -14.48 -5.37
N GLY A 146 13.48 -13.24 -5.71
CA GLY A 146 14.79 -12.68 -5.51
C GLY A 146 15.15 -12.62 -4.03
N THR A 147 16.39 -12.98 -3.72
CA THR A 147 16.90 -13.01 -2.35
C THR A 147 17.47 -11.64 -1.99
N SER A 148 17.00 -11.00 -0.91
CA SER A 148 17.67 -9.82 -0.32
C SER A 148 19.14 -10.16 -0.05
N VAL A 149 20.05 -9.38 -0.63
CA VAL A 149 21.51 -9.56 -0.48
C VAL A 149 22.08 -8.54 0.49
N ILE A 150 21.75 -7.26 0.29
CA ILE A 150 22.44 -6.12 0.87
C ILE A 150 21.59 -4.84 0.80
N LYS A 151 21.77 -3.94 1.77
CA LYS A 151 21.22 -2.58 1.78
C LYS A 151 22.30 -1.54 1.54
N ILE A 152 22.14 -0.72 0.51
CA ILE A 152 23.12 0.28 0.06
C ILE A 152 22.48 1.68 -0.03
N PRO A 153 23.28 2.78 0.07
CA PRO A 153 22.81 4.13 -0.17
C PRO A 153 22.28 4.30 -1.60
N ALA A 154 21.27 5.16 -1.79
CA ALA A 154 20.51 5.17 -3.04
C ALA A 154 21.34 5.46 -4.29
N LYS A 155 22.32 6.36 -4.21
CA LYS A 155 23.21 6.70 -5.35
C LYS A 155 24.18 5.57 -5.74
N ASN A 156 24.37 4.56 -4.90
CA ASN A 156 25.25 3.43 -5.19
C ASN A 156 24.51 2.29 -5.95
N ALA A 157 23.19 2.39 -6.13
CA ALA A 157 22.39 1.38 -6.82
C ALA A 157 22.79 1.12 -8.30
N PRO A 158 23.16 2.14 -9.11
CA PRO A 158 23.69 1.90 -10.46
C PRO A 158 25.02 1.16 -10.46
N GLU A 159 25.90 1.40 -9.49
CA GLU A 159 27.17 0.68 -9.38
C GLU A 159 26.95 -0.77 -8.93
N ALA A 160 25.97 -1.02 -8.05
CA ALA A 160 25.58 -2.38 -7.67
C ALA A 160 25.01 -3.18 -8.85
N MET A 161 24.22 -2.53 -9.71
CA MET A 161 23.76 -3.10 -10.99
C MET A 161 24.96 -3.43 -11.90
N LYS A 162 25.81 -2.44 -12.22
CA LYS A 162 26.97 -2.63 -13.10
C LYS A 162 27.90 -3.73 -12.58
N THR A 163 28.21 -3.72 -11.29
CA THR A 163 29.04 -4.73 -10.61
C THR A 163 28.44 -6.13 -10.72
N SER A 164 27.14 -6.30 -10.42
CA SER A 164 26.47 -7.62 -10.49
C SER A 164 26.44 -8.17 -11.92
N ILE A 165 26.15 -7.33 -12.92
CA ILE A 165 26.13 -7.73 -14.34
C ILE A 165 27.53 -8.09 -14.83
N LYS A 166 28.56 -7.31 -14.45
CA LYS A 166 29.95 -7.51 -14.86
C LYS A 166 30.52 -8.79 -14.27
N ASP A 167 30.22 -9.08 -13.01
CA ASP A 167 30.58 -10.33 -12.35
C ASP A 167 29.95 -11.54 -13.05
N TYR A 168 28.64 -11.49 -13.35
CA TYR A 168 27.97 -12.50 -14.18
C TYR A 168 28.64 -12.69 -15.55
N LYS A 169 28.83 -11.61 -16.33
CA LYS A 169 29.44 -11.69 -17.68
C LYS A 169 30.87 -12.26 -17.66
N ASN A 170 31.63 -12.06 -16.59
CA ASN A 170 32.99 -12.58 -16.44
C ASN A 170 33.05 -14.04 -15.96
N ASN A 171 32.07 -14.47 -15.15
CA ASN A 171 32.13 -15.73 -14.40
C ASN A 171 31.04 -16.76 -14.80
N LYS A 172 30.21 -16.47 -15.81
CA LYS A 172 29.21 -17.41 -16.32
C LYS A 172 29.83 -18.64 -16.99
N GLN A 173 29.13 -19.77 -16.91
CA GLN A 173 29.54 -21.07 -17.45
C GLN A 173 28.56 -21.50 -18.54
N GLY A 174 29.01 -21.45 -19.80
CA GLY A 174 28.16 -21.72 -20.96
C GLY A 174 27.01 -20.72 -21.07
N GLU A 175 25.79 -21.25 -21.22
CA GLU A 175 24.56 -20.48 -21.42
C GLU A 175 23.71 -20.34 -20.14
N GLU A 176 24.30 -20.45 -18.95
CA GLU A 176 23.54 -20.24 -17.71
C GLU A 176 23.02 -18.79 -17.61
N SER A 177 21.75 -18.65 -17.22
CA SER A 177 21.13 -17.35 -16.97
C SER A 177 21.68 -16.68 -15.71
N PHE A 178 21.47 -15.37 -15.56
CA PHE A 178 21.79 -14.64 -14.32
C PHE A 178 21.16 -15.28 -13.07
N GLY A 179 19.96 -15.89 -13.22
CA GLY A 179 19.29 -16.60 -12.13
C GLY A 179 19.99 -17.89 -11.73
N GLU A 180 20.47 -18.68 -12.70
CA GLU A 180 21.21 -19.92 -12.44
C GLU A 180 22.63 -19.62 -11.92
N TYR A 181 23.26 -18.57 -12.44
CA TYR A 181 24.51 -18.03 -11.90
C TYR A 181 24.34 -17.59 -10.43
N PHE A 182 23.24 -16.90 -10.09
CA PHE A 182 22.94 -16.54 -8.71
C PHE A 182 22.70 -17.76 -7.81
N ASP A 183 21.94 -18.76 -8.27
CA ASP A 183 21.74 -20.02 -7.54
C ASP A 183 23.08 -20.74 -7.30
N ARG A 184 24.02 -20.69 -8.27
CA ARG A 184 25.34 -21.33 -8.22
C ARG A 184 26.35 -20.63 -7.31
N MET A 185 26.40 -19.29 -7.33
CA MET A 185 27.34 -18.49 -6.52
C MET A 185 26.80 -18.17 -5.12
N GLY A 186 25.47 -18.05 -5.00
CA GLY A 186 24.74 -17.81 -3.77
C GLY A 186 24.86 -16.40 -3.20
N LYS A 187 23.96 -16.09 -2.24
CA LYS A 187 23.88 -14.80 -1.53
C LYS A 187 25.22 -14.33 -0.92
N ALA A 188 26.07 -15.25 -0.47
CA ALA A 188 27.32 -14.91 0.21
C ALA A 188 28.30 -14.17 -0.72
N HIS A 189 28.53 -14.72 -1.92
CA HIS A 189 29.39 -14.13 -2.96
C HIS A 189 28.94 -12.71 -3.32
N PHE A 190 27.67 -12.55 -3.71
CA PHE A 190 27.13 -11.24 -4.06
C PHE A 190 27.12 -10.24 -2.90
N ARG A 191 27.00 -10.71 -1.65
CA ARG A 191 27.07 -9.84 -0.48
C ARG A 191 28.48 -9.32 -0.23
N GLU A 192 29.51 -10.14 -0.44
CA GLU A 192 30.91 -9.73 -0.36
C GLU A 192 31.28 -8.78 -1.51
N LEU A 193 30.91 -9.14 -2.75
CA LEU A 193 31.06 -8.34 -3.96
C LEU A 193 30.49 -6.91 -3.83
N LEU A 194 29.31 -6.78 -3.20
CA LEU A 194 28.60 -5.51 -3.05
C LEU A 194 28.88 -4.81 -1.70
N ASP A 195 29.62 -5.41 -0.77
CA ASP A 195 29.89 -4.83 0.56
C ASP A 195 30.55 -3.43 0.51
N PRO A 196 31.51 -3.15 -0.40
CA PRO A 196 32.10 -1.82 -0.57
C PRO A 196 31.08 -0.71 -0.87
N LEU A 197 29.90 -1.05 -1.41
CA LEU A 197 28.86 -0.09 -1.79
C LEU A 197 27.94 0.30 -0.62
N LYS A 198 28.22 -0.13 0.62
CA LYS A 198 27.46 0.26 1.83
C LYS A 198 27.82 1.64 2.39
N THR A 199 28.93 2.23 1.97
CA THR A 199 29.45 3.51 2.49
C THR A 199 29.22 4.66 1.50
N LEU A 200 29.36 5.88 2.02
CA LEU A 200 29.48 7.13 1.27
C LEU A 200 30.67 7.92 1.82
N PRO A 201 31.22 8.88 1.05
CA PRO A 201 32.07 9.95 1.60
C PRO A 201 31.32 10.73 2.69
N ASP A 202 32.05 11.52 3.48
CA ASP A 202 31.41 12.43 4.43
C ASP A 202 30.54 13.47 3.72
N ILE A 203 29.45 13.91 4.39
CA ILE A 203 28.46 14.81 3.77
C ILE A 203 29.05 16.16 3.35
N GLU A 204 30.14 16.61 3.98
CA GLU A 204 30.87 17.82 3.57
C GLU A 204 31.61 17.66 2.23
N GLN A 205 31.86 16.43 1.79
CA GLN A 205 32.56 16.09 0.55
C GLN A 205 31.61 15.75 -0.61
N SER A 206 30.43 15.18 -0.31
CA SER A 206 29.45 14.73 -1.29
C SER A 206 28.02 14.82 -0.74
N PRO A 207 27.47 16.03 -0.53
CA PRO A 207 26.12 16.22 0.02
C PRO A 207 25.01 15.64 -0.88
N GLU A 208 25.21 15.65 -2.19
CA GLU A 208 24.30 15.06 -3.19
C GLU A 208 24.19 13.53 -3.10
N SER A 209 25.12 12.85 -2.43
CA SER A 209 24.98 11.42 -2.13
C SER A 209 23.97 11.11 -1.03
N TYR A 210 23.56 12.11 -0.23
CA TYR A 210 22.65 11.97 0.91
C TYR A 210 21.20 12.35 0.60
N ILE A 211 20.91 12.81 -0.62
CA ILE A 211 19.55 13.20 -1.07
C ILE A 211 18.98 12.18 -2.06
N ASP A 212 17.66 12.14 -2.19
CA ASP A 212 16.97 11.20 -3.09
C ASP A 212 17.19 11.55 -4.59
N TYR A 213 16.70 10.74 -5.52
CA TYR A 213 16.62 11.15 -6.92
C TYR A 213 15.52 12.20 -7.12
N GLY A 214 15.71 13.15 -8.06
CA GLY A 214 14.79 14.26 -8.33
C GLY A 214 14.70 15.35 -7.23
N SER A 215 15.10 15.07 -5.99
CA SER A 215 15.06 16.02 -4.88
C SER A 215 16.30 16.92 -4.82
N THR A 216 16.09 18.17 -4.38
CA THR A 216 17.14 19.12 -3.97
C THR A 216 17.21 19.30 -2.45
N GLN A 217 16.31 18.65 -1.71
CA GLN A 217 16.20 18.80 -0.25
C GLN A 217 16.89 17.64 0.48
N LYS A 218 17.29 17.91 1.74
CA LYS A 218 17.77 16.87 2.65
C LYS A 218 16.73 15.78 2.82
N PHE A 219 17.13 14.52 2.74
CA PHE A 219 16.24 13.39 2.89
C PHE A 219 15.55 13.36 4.27
N SER A 220 14.22 13.29 4.26
CA SER A 220 13.36 13.10 5.44
C SER A 220 12.30 12.03 5.17
N LEU A 221 11.60 11.61 6.23
CA LEU A 221 10.41 10.76 6.18
C LEU A 221 9.18 11.46 6.80
N GLU A 222 9.34 12.71 7.24
CA GLU A 222 8.32 13.48 7.97
C GLU A 222 7.15 13.88 7.06
N ASP A 223 7.41 14.14 5.78
CA ASP A 223 6.40 14.49 4.76
C ASP A 223 5.65 13.26 4.19
N ARG A 224 5.87 12.05 4.72
CA ARG A 224 5.16 10.84 4.26
C ARG A 224 3.73 10.84 4.79
N GLY A 225 2.80 11.24 3.93
CA GLY A 225 1.37 11.23 4.22
C GLY A 225 0.80 9.83 4.53
N GLN A 226 -0.46 9.78 4.93
CA GLN A 226 -1.14 8.53 5.25
C GLN A 226 -1.19 7.58 4.04
N GLY A 227 -1.04 6.28 4.30
CA GLY A 227 -0.89 5.26 3.28
C GLY A 227 -2.20 4.73 2.72
N GLU A 228 -2.55 5.14 1.51
CA GLU A 228 -3.75 4.70 0.78
C GLU A 228 -3.68 3.26 0.22
N CYS A 229 -2.58 2.53 0.44
CA CYS A 229 -2.39 1.19 -0.12
C CYS A 229 -2.95 0.10 0.79
N ALA A 230 -3.86 -0.72 0.26
CA ALA A 230 -4.46 -1.86 0.96
C ALA A 230 -3.45 -2.87 1.55
N GLY A 231 -2.23 -2.96 0.98
CA GLY A 231 -1.13 -3.73 1.57
C GLY A 231 -0.70 -3.16 2.92
N ALA A 232 -0.33 -1.87 2.97
CA ALA A 232 0.09 -1.21 4.20
C ALA A 232 -0.99 -1.21 5.28
N VAL A 233 -2.27 -1.08 4.89
CA VAL A 233 -3.42 -1.26 5.81
C VAL A 233 -3.40 -2.68 6.42
N THR A 234 -3.23 -3.72 5.60
CA THR A 234 -3.19 -5.12 6.07
C THR A 234 -1.97 -5.38 6.99
N ASP A 235 -0.82 -4.82 6.65
CA ASP A 235 0.41 -4.92 7.43
C ASP A 235 0.25 -4.23 8.80
N MET A 236 -0.28 -3.01 8.83
CA MET A 236 -0.55 -2.25 10.07
C MET A 236 -1.52 -2.95 11.01
N ILE A 237 -2.61 -3.56 10.49
CA ILE A 237 -3.54 -4.35 11.31
C ILE A 237 -2.80 -5.54 11.93
N THR A 238 -1.99 -6.24 11.14
CA THR A 238 -1.25 -7.45 11.56
C THR A 238 -0.17 -7.12 12.61
N ASP A 239 0.53 -6.00 12.46
CA ASP A 239 1.49 -5.50 13.47
C ASP A 239 0.78 -5.14 14.79
N ARG A 240 -0.39 -4.49 14.74
CA ARG A 240 -1.17 -4.14 15.95
C ARG A 240 -1.76 -5.34 16.67
N ILE A 241 -2.22 -6.36 15.94
CA ILE A 241 -2.63 -7.64 16.53
C ILE A 241 -1.42 -8.36 17.15
N SER A 242 -0.26 -8.35 16.50
CA SER A 242 0.99 -8.91 17.06
C SER A 242 1.45 -8.18 18.33
N GLU A 243 1.26 -6.86 18.39
CA GLU A 243 1.47 -6.03 19.58
C GLU A 243 0.52 -6.42 20.72
N ALA A 244 -0.76 -6.64 20.41
CA ALA A 244 -1.77 -7.07 21.36
C ALA A 244 -1.53 -8.50 21.91
N GLU A 245 -1.15 -9.46 21.05
CA GLU A 245 -0.77 -10.82 21.46
C GLU A 245 0.46 -10.81 22.38
N ARG A 246 1.46 -9.99 22.05
CA ARG A 246 2.64 -9.79 22.90
C ARG A 246 2.27 -9.18 24.24
N ALA A 247 1.33 -8.22 24.27
CA ALA A 247 0.83 -7.64 25.51
C ALA A 247 0.10 -8.69 26.37
N GLN A 248 -0.77 -9.52 25.78
CA GLN A 248 -1.42 -10.65 26.46
C GLN A 248 -0.41 -11.62 27.09
N PHE A 249 0.61 -12.01 26.34
CA PHE A 249 1.62 -12.95 26.83
C PHE A 249 2.40 -12.40 28.04
N GLN A 250 2.78 -11.11 28.00
CA GLN A 250 3.44 -10.47 29.15
C GLN A 250 2.49 -10.31 30.35
N GLY A 251 1.22 -9.96 30.12
CA GLY A 251 0.21 -9.85 31.20
C GLY A 251 0.02 -11.17 31.93
N LYS A 252 -0.06 -12.30 31.21
CA LYS A 252 -0.12 -13.65 31.80
C LYS A 252 1.12 -13.97 32.65
N LEU A 253 2.31 -13.63 32.16
CA LEU A 253 3.57 -13.80 32.88
C LEU A 253 3.72 -12.89 34.12
N SER A 254 3.12 -11.70 34.12
CA SER A 254 3.07 -10.82 35.30
C SER A 254 2.02 -11.27 36.33
N LEU A 255 0.91 -11.88 35.89
CA LEU A 255 -0.09 -12.50 36.77
C LEU A 255 0.50 -13.72 37.50
N GLU A 256 1.25 -14.60 36.82
CA GLU A 256 1.99 -15.70 37.47
C GLU A 256 2.96 -15.21 38.56
N LYS A 257 3.54 -14.03 38.37
CA LYS A 257 4.43 -13.36 39.35
C LYS A 257 3.67 -12.55 40.41
N LYS A 258 2.33 -12.53 40.37
CA LYS A 258 1.43 -11.72 41.22
C LYS A 258 1.68 -10.20 41.12
N ASN A 259 2.22 -9.72 40.01
CA ASN A 259 2.40 -8.29 39.78
C ASN A 259 1.12 -7.66 39.21
N VAL A 260 0.19 -7.33 40.11
CA VAL A 260 -1.14 -6.76 39.82
C VAL A 260 -1.06 -5.57 38.86
N LYS A 261 -0.12 -4.64 39.09
CA LYS A 261 0.02 -3.42 38.27
C LYS A 261 0.45 -3.72 36.84
N GLU A 262 1.55 -4.46 36.65
CA GLU A 262 1.99 -4.85 35.30
C GLU A 262 0.92 -5.64 34.56
N THR A 263 0.18 -6.50 35.26
CA THR A 263 -0.91 -7.28 34.67
C THR A 263 -2.01 -6.37 34.12
N GLY A 264 -2.44 -5.36 34.88
CA GLY A 264 -3.38 -4.34 34.43
C GLY A 264 -2.84 -3.48 33.27
N ASP A 265 -1.59 -3.02 33.35
CA ASP A 265 -0.92 -2.26 32.28
C ASP A 265 -0.86 -3.06 30.97
N HIS A 266 -0.57 -4.37 31.04
CA HIS A 266 -0.49 -5.25 29.88
C HIS A 266 -1.87 -5.59 29.30
N ALA A 267 -2.88 -5.80 30.14
CA ALA A 267 -4.27 -5.92 29.69
C ALA A 267 -4.72 -4.64 28.94
N ARG A 268 -4.48 -3.46 29.51
CA ARG A 268 -4.83 -2.16 28.92
C ARG A 268 -4.14 -1.95 27.56
N ARG A 269 -2.83 -2.22 27.46
CA ARG A 269 -2.09 -2.19 26.19
C ARG A 269 -2.67 -3.14 25.14
N SER A 270 -3.09 -4.34 25.54
CA SER A 270 -3.71 -5.32 24.64
C SER A 270 -5.04 -4.81 24.06
N VAL A 271 -5.91 -4.21 24.88
CA VAL A 271 -7.18 -3.59 24.42
C VAL A 271 -6.89 -2.48 23.43
N ILE A 272 -5.98 -1.56 23.76
CA ILE A 272 -5.68 -0.40 22.90
C ILE A 272 -5.07 -0.85 21.56
N ALA A 273 -4.17 -1.83 21.57
CA ALA A 273 -3.60 -2.39 20.34
C ALA A 273 -4.66 -3.12 19.48
N SER A 274 -5.56 -3.89 20.11
CA SER A 274 -6.72 -4.53 19.43
C SER A 274 -7.70 -3.50 18.86
N ALA A 275 -7.89 -2.37 19.55
CA ALA A 275 -8.74 -1.27 19.10
C ALA A 275 -8.12 -0.50 17.92
N ARG A 276 -6.82 -0.17 18.00
CA ARG A 276 -6.05 0.40 16.88
C ARG A 276 -6.11 -0.52 15.65
N ALA A 277 -5.98 -1.84 15.84
CA ALA A 277 -6.01 -2.81 14.76
C ALA A 277 -7.29 -2.70 13.90
N LEU A 278 -8.48 -2.63 14.51
CA LEU A 278 -9.71 -2.47 13.72
C LEU A 278 -9.95 -1.02 13.25
N LEU A 279 -9.55 0.01 14.00
CA LEU A 279 -9.71 1.40 13.55
C LEU A 279 -8.88 1.75 12.29
N VAL A 280 -7.79 1.03 12.05
CA VAL A 280 -7.01 1.13 10.80
C VAL A 280 -7.83 0.71 9.57
N THR A 281 -8.86 -0.15 9.69
CA THR A 281 -9.73 -0.51 8.54
C THR A 281 -10.60 0.66 8.10
N GLU A 282 -11.01 1.50 9.05
CA GLU A 282 -11.75 2.76 8.82
C GLU A 282 -10.82 3.93 8.45
N GLY A 283 -9.55 3.67 8.20
CA GLY A 283 -8.56 4.70 7.83
C GLY A 283 -8.17 5.63 8.97
N MET A 284 -8.30 5.22 10.23
CA MET A 284 -7.91 6.02 11.40
C MET A 284 -6.74 5.38 12.15
N ASP A 285 -5.71 6.18 12.45
CA ASP A 285 -4.67 5.82 13.42
C ASP A 285 -4.56 6.95 14.45
N PHE A 286 -4.55 6.60 15.73
CA PHE A 286 -4.67 7.54 16.85
C PHE A 286 -3.42 7.50 17.71
N ASN A 287 -2.77 8.64 17.88
CA ASN A 287 -1.64 8.78 18.82
C ASN A 287 -2.11 8.81 20.29
N ASP A 288 -3.33 9.30 20.55
CA ASP A 288 -3.93 9.29 21.88
C ASP A 288 -4.69 7.99 22.13
N ASP A 289 -4.39 7.34 23.25
CA ASP A 289 -5.02 6.06 23.63
C ASP A 289 -6.51 6.22 24.00
N TRP A 290 -6.94 7.41 24.45
CA TRP A 290 -8.32 7.62 24.91
C TRP A 290 -9.27 8.01 23.78
N GLU A 291 -8.81 8.86 22.84
CA GLU A 291 -9.52 9.09 21.58
C GLU A 291 -9.69 7.77 20.80
N CYS A 292 -8.65 6.93 20.77
CA CYS A 292 -8.71 5.60 20.17
C CYS A 292 -9.85 4.74 20.75
N LEU A 293 -9.93 4.60 22.07
CA LEU A 293 -10.96 3.75 22.70
C LEU A 293 -12.38 4.30 22.50
N LYS A 294 -12.57 5.63 22.62
CA LYS A 294 -13.87 6.27 22.33
C LYS A 294 -14.31 6.08 20.88
N LYS A 295 -13.37 6.12 19.92
CA LYS A 295 -13.66 5.88 18.51
C LYS A 295 -14.01 4.42 18.26
N PHE A 296 -13.27 3.49 18.86
CA PHE A 296 -13.54 2.05 18.80
C PHE A 296 -14.95 1.71 19.32
N GLN A 297 -15.34 2.27 20.46
CA GLN A 297 -16.70 2.13 21.00
C GLN A 297 -17.74 2.61 19.98
N SER A 298 -17.61 3.85 19.48
CA SER A 298 -18.60 4.48 18.58
C SER A 298 -18.68 3.92 17.14
N LEU A 299 -17.69 3.15 16.68
CA LEU A 299 -17.59 2.72 15.27
C LEU A 299 -17.36 1.21 15.08
N VAL A 300 -17.02 0.48 16.15
CA VAL A 300 -16.82 -0.98 16.10
C VAL A 300 -17.78 -1.69 17.05
N ILE A 301 -17.97 -1.18 18.28
CA ILE A 301 -18.89 -1.79 19.26
C ILE A 301 -20.34 -1.38 18.98
N ASP A 302 -20.62 -0.08 18.86
CA ASP A 302 -21.97 0.45 18.57
C ASP A 302 -22.49 0.05 17.17
N MET A 303 -21.58 -0.40 16.30
CA MET A 303 -21.87 -0.92 14.95
C MET A 303 -22.01 -2.45 14.89
N GLU A 304 -21.99 -3.14 16.05
CA GLU A 304 -22.09 -4.60 16.19
C GLU A 304 -21.01 -5.41 15.42
N ILE A 305 -19.86 -4.78 15.13
CA ILE A 305 -18.69 -5.45 14.53
C ILE A 305 -17.95 -6.29 15.60
N VAL A 306 -17.93 -5.78 16.83
CA VAL A 306 -17.40 -6.43 18.04
C VAL A 306 -18.44 -6.32 19.17
N SER A 307 -18.54 -7.35 20.00
CA SER A 307 -19.55 -7.53 21.03
C SER A 307 -19.64 -6.39 22.03
N ALA A 308 -20.88 -5.93 22.29
CA ALA A 308 -21.23 -4.91 23.26
C ALA A 308 -20.77 -5.19 24.71
N GLN A 309 -20.35 -6.42 25.02
CA GLN A 309 -19.78 -6.76 26.33
C GLN A 309 -18.53 -5.93 26.68
N PHE A 310 -17.72 -5.56 25.68
CA PHE A 310 -16.45 -4.86 25.90
C PHE A 310 -16.58 -3.35 26.11
N ALA A 311 -17.77 -2.76 25.89
CA ALA A 311 -18.01 -1.35 26.25
C ALA A 311 -17.68 -1.09 27.73
N LYS A 312 -18.12 -2.00 28.62
CA LYS A 312 -17.86 -1.91 30.07
C LYS A 312 -16.37 -1.97 30.43
N LEU A 313 -15.56 -2.68 29.66
CA LEU A 313 -14.10 -2.73 29.86
C LEU A 313 -13.46 -1.37 29.53
N ILE A 314 -13.95 -0.71 28.48
CA ILE A 314 -13.53 0.64 28.09
C ILE A 314 -14.00 1.67 29.13
N ASP A 315 -15.26 1.62 29.55
CA ASP A 315 -15.81 2.49 30.60
C ASP A 315 -15.00 2.35 31.91
N THR A 316 -14.69 1.10 32.30
CA THR A 316 -13.87 0.80 33.49
C THR A 316 -12.45 1.39 33.40
N PHE A 317 -11.89 1.50 32.20
CA PHE A 317 -10.60 2.14 31.96
C PHE A 317 -10.64 3.68 31.96
N GLU A 318 -11.79 4.34 31.70
CA GLU A 318 -11.94 5.79 31.94
C GLU A 318 -11.94 6.08 33.44
N GLU A 319 -12.68 5.29 34.22
CA GLU A 319 -12.79 5.45 35.67
C GLU A 319 -11.52 5.04 36.44
N ASN A 320 -10.79 4.02 35.97
CA ASN A 320 -9.66 3.43 36.69
C ASN A 320 -8.39 3.41 35.82
N THR A 321 -7.34 4.09 36.28
CA THR A 321 -6.03 4.12 35.60
C THR A 321 -5.21 2.85 35.82
N GLU A 322 -5.33 2.23 36.99
CA GLU A 322 -4.55 1.05 37.42
C GLU A 322 -5.48 0.00 38.06
N ALA A 323 -5.11 -1.29 38.00
CA ALA A 323 -5.91 -2.36 38.60
C ALA A 323 -5.77 -2.35 40.13
N SER A 324 -6.90 -2.37 40.84
CA SER A 324 -6.97 -2.25 42.32
C SER A 324 -6.43 -3.45 43.09
N ASP A 325 -6.54 -4.65 42.51
CA ASP A 325 -6.30 -5.92 43.18
C ASP A 325 -6.10 -7.06 42.18
N GLU A 326 -5.63 -8.22 42.68
CA GLU A 326 -5.29 -9.40 41.87
C GLU A 326 -6.47 -9.91 41.01
N LYS A 327 -7.72 -9.83 41.49
CA LYS A 327 -8.90 -10.29 40.73
C LYS A 327 -9.31 -9.29 39.66
N THR A 328 -9.21 -8.00 39.95
CA THR A 328 -9.48 -6.95 38.96
C THR A 328 -8.46 -7.00 37.82
N ALA A 329 -7.19 -7.26 38.12
CA ALA A 329 -6.15 -7.48 37.11
C ALA A 329 -6.37 -8.78 36.30
N GLU A 330 -6.76 -9.88 36.96
CA GLU A 330 -7.12 -11.15 36.29
C GLU A 330 -8.34 -10.99 35.36
N LEU A 331 -9.37 -10.26 35.81
CA LEU A 331 -10.56 -9.94 35.01
C LEU A 331 -10.20 -9.11 33.77
N TRP A 332 -9.47 -8.00 33.95
CA TRP A 332 -9.03 -7.16 32.83
C TRP A 332 -8.18 -7.94 31.82
N LEU A 333 -7.29 -8.82 32.28
CA LEU A 333 -6.49 -9.69 31.40
C LEU A 333 -7.35 -10.69 30.63
N SER A 334 -8.36 -11.27 31.29
CA SER A 334 -9.32 -12.21 30.67
C SER A 334 -10.17 -11.51 29.59
N GLU A 335 -10.81 -10.39 29.92
CA GLU A 335 -11.68 -9.66 28.99
C GLU A 335 -10.90 -9.03 27.82
N SER A 336 -9.70 -8.51 28.07
CA SER A 336 -8.80 -8.05 26.99
C SER A 336 -8.31 -9.17 26.08
N GLY A 337 -8.15 -10.39 26.61
CA GLY A 337 -7.83 -11.58 25.82
C GLY A 337 -9.00 -12.02 24.93
N LEU A 338 -10.23 -11.97 25.45
CA LEU A 338 -11.45 -12.23 24.67
C LEU A 338 -11.64 -11.20 23.56
N LEU A 339 -11.41 -9.91 23.84
CA LEU A 339 -11.48 -8.84 22.84
C LEU A 339 -10.46 -9.05 21.71
N LEU A 340 -9.24 -9.46 22.03
CA LEU A 340 -8.20 -9.72 21.03
C LEU A 340 -8.61 -10.87 20.09
N GLU A 341 -9.10 -11.99 20.62
CA GLU A 341 -9.56 -13.11 19.77
C GLU A 341 -10.79 -12.74 18.93
N GLU A 342 -11.67 -11.86 19.42
CA GLU A 342 -12.80 -11.34 18.63
C GLU A 342 -12.34 -10.37 17.51
N CYS A 343 -11.41 -9.46 17.80
CA CYS A 343 -10.76 -8.62 16.78
C CYS A 343 -10.01 -9.46 15.72
N LYS A 344 -9.36 -10.55 16.12
CA LYS A 344 -8.73 -11.51 15.20
C LYS A 344 -9.76 -12.23 14.33
N ALA A 345 -10.86 -12.70 14.91
CA ALA A 345 -11.95 -13.31 14.14
C ALA A 345 -12.58 -12.34 13.12
N VAL A 346 -12.69 -11.05 13.47
CA VAL A 346 -13.08 -9.99 12.52
C VAL A 346 -12.03 -9.84 11.41
N GLN A 347 -10.74 -9.74 11.73
CA GLN A 347 -9.66 -9.64 10.75
C GLN A 347 -9.63 -10.86 9.79
N GLU A 348 -9.69 -12.08 10.30
CA GLU A 348 -9.70 -13.31 9.51
C GLU A 348 -10.93 -13.36 8.59
N LYS A 349 -12.10 -12.93 9.06
CA LYS A 349 -13.31 -12.79 8.25
C LYS A 349 -13.14 -11.75 7.14
N MET A 350 -12.53 -10.60 7.42
CA MET A 350 -12.23 -9.56 6.41
C MET A 350 -11.16 -9.99 5.39
N GLN A 351 -10.22 -10.85 5.78
CA GLN A 351 -9.19 -11.39 4.87
C GLN A 351 -9.70 -12.55 4.00
N SER A 352 -10.57 -13.40 4.55
CA SER A 352 -11.15 -14.56 3.85
C SER A 352 -12.33 -14.19 2.94
N ASP A 353 -13.16 -13.23 3.35
CA ASP A 353 -14.21 -12.68 2.49
C ASP A 353 -13.62 -11.69 1.48
N LYS A 354 -13.41 -12.18 0.25
CA LYS A 354 -12.89 -11.39 -0.88
C LYS A 354 -13.73 -10.14 -1.20
N SER A 355 -14.97 -10.05 -0.72
CA SER A 355 -15.87 -8.91 -0.97
C SER A 355 -15.66 -7.73 -0.01
N LEU A 356 -14.86 -7.90 1.05
CA LEU A 356 -14.54 -6.90 2.08
C LEU A 356 -13.18 -6.21 1.90
N ARG A 357 -12.40 -6.55 0.86
CA ARG A 357 -11.27 -5.72 0.44
C ARG A 357 -11.79 -4.35 -0.02
N ILE A 358 -11.11 -3.28 0.40
CA ILE A 358 -11.44 -1.86 0.14
C ILE A 358 -11.92 -1.67 -1.32
N ARG A 359 -13.21 -1.37 -1.50
CA ARG A 359 -13.87 -1.37 -2.81
C ARG A 359 -13.63 -0.09 -3.60
N VAL A 360 -12.51 -0.03 -4.31
CA VAL A 360 -12.29 0.98 -5.36
C VAL A 360 -12.85 0.48 -6.71
N GLY A 361 -14.18 0.46 -6.81
CA GLY A 361 -14.95 0.36 -8.07
C GLY A 361 -15.17 -1.03 -8.69
N GLY A 362 -16.45 -1.36 -8.94
CA GLY A 362 -16.90 -2.24 -10.03
C GLY A 362 -16.97 -3.76 -9.79
N ASP A 363 -18.22 -4.26 -9.68
CA ASP A 363 -18.79 -5.43 -10.40
C ASP A 363 -18.07 -6.80 -10.47
N GLU A 364 -18.76 -7.94 -10.32
CA GLU A 364 -20.15 -8.20 -9.88
C GLU A 364 -20.35 -9.71 -9.53
N SER A 365 -21.52 -10.02 -8.94
CA SER A 365 -22.26 -11.29 -9.04
C SER A 365 -21.80 -12.52 -8.22
N LYS A 366 -22.71 -13.42 -7.76
CA LYS A 366 -24.16 -13.32 -7.46
C LYS A 366 -24.54 -14.52 -6.55
N ASP A 367 -25.27 -14.29 -5.44
CA ASP A 367 -26.63 -14.81 -5.13
C ASP A 367 -26.79 -14.78 -3.58
N LYS A 368 -27.95 -14.80 -2.90
CA LYS A 368 -29.43 -14.70 -3.14
C LYS A 368 -30.07 -14.48 -1.73
N ALA A 369 -31.36 -14.19 -1.46
CA ALA A 369 -32.60 -13.91 -2.21
C ALA A 369 -33.65 -13.27 -1.23
N THR A 370 -34.85 -12.94 -1.73
CA THR A 370 -36.13 -12.71 -1.00
C THR A 370 -36.23 -11.62 0.08
N GLY A 371 -37.14 -10.65 -0.13
CA GLY A 371 -37.65 -9.79 0.97
C GLY A 371 -38.03 -8.36 0.57
N ALA A 372 -39.03 -8.17 -0.31
CA ALA A 372 -39.43 -6.84 -0.75
C ALA A 372 -40.30 -6.10 0.28
N VAL A 373 -39.67 -5.26 1.12
CA VAL A 373 -40.33 -4.22 1.93
C VAL A 373 -39.65 -2.89 1.61
N LYS A 374 -40.43 -1.85 1.23
CA LYS A 374 -39.90 -0.50 1.03
C LYS A 374 -39.68 0.19 2.38
N THR A 375 -38.58 -0.15 3.03
CA THR A 375 -38.11 0.55 4.23
C THR A 375 -37.70 1.98 3.86
N SER A 376 -38.19 2.97 4.61
CA SER A 376 -37.74 4.36 4.56
C SER A 376 -36.82 4.65 5.73
N ALA A 377 -35.66 5.25 5.49
CA ALA A 377 -34.73 5.70 6.52
C ALA A 377 -34.42 7.19 6.35
N SER A 378 -33.94 7.83 7.41
CA SER A 378 -33.41 9.20 7.37
C SER A 378 -32.04 9.29 8.04
N ILE A 379 -31.26 10.29 7.64
CA ILE A 379 -29.99 10.67 8.27
C ILE A 379 -29.83 12.19 8.26
N ASP A 380 -29.41 12.73 9.41
CA ASP A 380 -29.07 14.15 9.56
C ASP A 380 -27.56 14.32 9.37
N LEU A 381 -27.16 15.21 8.45
CA LEU A 381 -25.76 15.54 8.16
C LEU A 381 -25.52 17.07 8.15
N LEU A 382 -26.37 17.84 8.85
CA LEU A 382 -26.14 19.27 9.05
C LEU A 382 -24.86 19.52 9.83
N GLY A 383 -24.07 20.52 9.40
CA GLY A 383 -22.71 20.80 9.87
C GLY A 383 -21.64 19.79 9.40
N VAL A 384 -21.98 18.76 8.63
CA VAL A 384 -21.01 17.74 8.18
C VAL A 384 -20.36 18.18 6.88
N LYS A 385 -19.09 18.59 6.98
CA LYS A 385 -18.29 19.05 5.83
C LYS A 385 -18.04 17.96 4.78
N CYS A 386 -17.84 18.38 3.53
CA CYS A 386 -17.33 17.54 2.46
C CYS A 386 -15.93 16.99 2.83
N PRO A 387 -15.58 15.75 2.44
CA PRO A 387 -16.39 14.74 1.74
C PRO A 387 -17.24 13.86 2.69
N PHE A 388 -17.20 14.07 4.00
CA PHE A 388 -17.79 13.16 4.99
C PHE A 388 -19.32 13.06 4.91
N ASN A 389 -20.00 14.10 4.44
CA ASN A 389 -21.44 14.07 4.14
C ASN A 389 -21.76 13.04 3.04
N TYR A 390 -20.99 13.02 1.96
CA TYR A 390 -21.10 12.03 0.89
C TYR A 390 -20.78 10.62 1.41
N VAL A 391 -19.66 10.45 2.12
CA VAL A 391 -19.24 9.14 2.67
C VAL A 391 -20.31 8.56 3.60
N LYS A 392 -20.84 9.35 4.54
CA LYS A 392 -21.92 8.90 5.44
C LYS A 392 -23.22 8.57 4.69
N THR A 393 -23.58 9.36 3.66
CA THR A 393 -24.73 9.08 2.80
C THR A 393 -24.55 7.74 2.08
N LYS A 394 -23.36 7.51 1.50
CA LYS A 394 -23.02 6.26 0.80
C LYS A 394 -23.04 5.05 1.72
N ILE A 395 -22.35 5.09 2.86
CA ILE A 395 -22.36 4.00 3.85
C ILE A 395 -23.81 3.68 4.27
N LYS A 396 -24.63 4.71 4.53
CA LYS A 396 -26.02 4.49 4.91
C LYS A 396 -26.82 3.80 3.79
N LEU A 397 -26.67 4.23 2.54
CA LEU A 397 -27.28 3.53 1.39
C LEU A 397 -26.76 2.11 1.23
N GLU A 398 -25.46 1.86 1.41
CA GLU A 398 -24.90 0.52 1.32
C GLU A 398 -25.54 -0.46 2.33
N THR A 399 -25.81 -0.02 3.57
CA THR A 399 -26.54 -0.82 4.59
C THR A 399 -28.03 -1.09 4.28
N MET A 400 -28.63 -0.42 3.28
CA MET A 400 -30.06 -0.52 2.97
C MET A 400 -30.36 -1.47 1.80
N ALA A 401 -31.60 -1.97 1.70
CA ALA A 401 -32.02 -2.83 0.58
C ALA A 401 -32.16 -2.06 -0.74
N SER A 402 -31.95 -2.71 -1.89
CA SER A 402 -32.27 -2.12 -3.21
C SER A 402 -33.76 -1.72 -3.27
N GLY A 403 -34.06 -0.57 -3.89
CA GLY A 403 -35.41 0.00 -3.96
C GLY A 403 -35.95 0.63 -2.67
N SER A 404 -35.17 0.63 -1.58
CA SER A 404 -35.47 1.42 -0.36
C SER A 404 -35.21 2.92 -0.58
N VAL A 405 -35.68 3.76 0.35
CA VAL A 405 -35.57 5.22 0.24
C VAL A 405 -34.85 5.81 1.46
N LEU A 406 -33.81 6.60 1.21
CA LEU A 406 -33.10 7.39 2.23
C LEU A 406 -33.44 8.88 2.07
N GLU A 407 -33.77 9.53 3.17
CA GLU A 407 -33.81 10.99 3.29
C GLU A 407 -32.52 11.49 3.98
N VAL A 408 -31.93 12.55 3.46
CA VAL A 408 -30.66 13.14 3.92
C VAL A 408 -30.84 14.64 4.12
N LEU A 409 -30.50 15.17 5.29
CA LEU A 409 -30.41 16.62 5.51
C LEU A 409 -28.97 17.10 5.27
N LEU A 410 -28.81 18.15 4.48
CA LEU A 410 -27.52 18.71 4.04
C LEU A 410 -27.51 20.23 4.20
N ASP A 411 -26.35 20.80 4.53
CA ASP A 411 -26.18 22.26 4.52
C ASP A 411 -26.22 22.83 3.09
N ASP A 412 -26.48 24.14 2.98
CA ASP A 412 -26.34 24.89 1.73
C ASP A 412 -24.89 24.94 1.22
N GLY A 413 -24.71 25.17 -0.08
CA GLY A 413 -23.43 25.20 -0.76
C GLY A 413 -22.89 23.81 -1.14
N GLU A 414 -21.60 23.55 -0.89
CA GLU A 414 -20.93 22.33 -1.36
C GLU A 414 -21.63 21.00 -1.02
N PRO A 415 -22.26 20.80 0.15
CA PRO A 415 -22.94 19.54 0.47
C PRO A 415 -24.15 19.30 -0.43
N SER A 416 -25.07 20.27 -0.54
CA SER A 416 -26.26 20.18 -1.40
C SER A 416 -25.91 20.12 -2.88
N GLU A 417 -24.80 20.73 -3.31
CA GLU A 417 -24.31 20.64 -4.67
C GLU A 417 -23.66 19.29 -5.01
N ASN A 418 -22.78 18.76 -4.16
CA ASN A 418 -21.89 17.67 -4.55
C ASN A 418 -22.42 16.28 -4.18
N VAL A 419 -23.13 16.12 -3.05
CA VAL A 419 -23.69 14.82 -2.65
C VAL A 419 -24.65 14.26 -3.71
N PRO A 420 -25.61 15.02 -4.28
CA PRO A 420 -26.52 14.47 -5.31
C PRO A 420 -25.80 14.10 -6.62
N LYS A 421 -24.75 14.85 -7.01
CA LYS A 421 -23.95 14.57 -8.20
C LYS A 421 -23.20 13.23 -8.03
N SER A 422 -22.50 13.06 -6.92
CA SER A 422 -21.71 11.86 -6.65
C SER A 422 -22.59 10.62 -6.43
N ILE A 423 -23.70 10.74 -5.69
CA ILE A 423 -24.68 9.66 -5.50
C ILE A 423 -25.28 9.18 -6.83
N LYS A 424 -25.49 10.10 -7.78
CA LYS A 424 -25.95 9.76 -9.13
C LYS A 424 -24.86 9.10 -9.99
N ASN A 425 -23.59 9.47 -9.80
CA ASN A 425 -22.46 8.81 -10.46
C ASN A 425 -22.25 7.38 -9.94
N ASP A 426 -22.50 7.15 -8.64
CA ASP A 426 -22.57 5.82 -8.01
C ASP A 426 -23.83 5.01 -8.39
N GLY A 427 -24.60 5.48 -9.38
CA GLY A 427 -25.74 4.76 -9.99
C GLY A 427 -27.04 4.81 -9.19
N HIS A 428 -27.06 5.45 -8.02
CA HIS A 428 -28.28 5.60 -7.23
C HIS A 428 -29.20 6.70 -7.78
N LYS A 429 -30.51 6.55 -7.54
CA LYS A 429 -31.53 7.42 -8.13
C LYS A 429 -31.96 8.49 -7.13
N VAL A 430 -31.44 9.70 -7.29
CA VAL A 430 -31.97 10.89 -6.61
C VAL A 430 -33.43 11.09 -7.03
N ILE A 431 -34.35 11.05 -6.06
CA ILE A 431 -35.79 11.29 -6.25
C ILE A 431 -36.07 12.79 -6.26
N SER A 432 -35.53 13.51 -5.27
CA SER A 432 -35.79 14.93 -5.06
C SER A 432 -34.67 15.59 -4.25
N LEU A 433 -34.51 16.89 -4.43
CA LEU A 433 -33.71 17.78 -3.60
C LEU A 433 -34.58 19.03 -3.35
N VAL A 434 -34.90 19.31 -2.09
CA VAL A 434 -35.83 20.38 -1.69
C VAL A 434 -35.18 21.24 -0.61
N GLU A 435 -35.25 22.56 -0.76
CA GLU A 435 -34.84 23.49 0.29
C GLU A 435 -35.96 23.63 1.33
N GLU A 436 -35.66 23.33 2.59
CA GLU A 436 -36.57 23.47 3.73
C GLU A 436 -35.85 24.25 4.83
N GLN A 437 -36.42 25.37 5.29
CA GLN A 437 -35.93 26.15 6.45
C GLN A 437 -34.43 26.57 6.45
N GLY A 438 -33.81 26.66 5.27
CA GLY A 438 -32.38 27.01 5.13
C GLY A 438 -31.42 25.81 5.06
N HIS A 439 -31.94 24.59 4.93
CA HIS A 439 -31.16 23.38 4.66
C HIS A 439 -31.79 22.55 3.53
N TYR A 440 -31.01 21.68 2.91
CA TYR A 440 -31.46 20.83 1.79
C TYR A 440 -31.84 19.44 2.24
N LYS A 441 -33.07 19.03 1.92
CA LYS A 441 -33.57 17.66 2.05
C LYS A 441 -33.39 16.92 0.72
N LEU A 442 -32.42 16.01 0.69
CA LEU A 442 -32.12 15.13 -0.44
C LEU A 442 -32.79 13.75 -0.22
N THR A 443 -33.57 13.28 -1.19
CA THR A 443 -34.24 11.97 -1.13
C THR A 443 -33.68 11.06 -2.22
N ILE A 444 -33.28 9.84 -1.85
CA ILE A 444 -32.53 8.90 -2.70
C ILE A 444 -33.22 7.53 -2.69
N GLU A 445 -33.54 6.99 -3.87
CA GLU A 445 -33.89 5.58 -4.06
C GLU A 445 -32.61 4.78 -4.31
N LYS A 446 -32.33 3.77 -3.48
CA LYS A 446 -31.18 2.89 -3.70
C LYS A 446 -31.41 2.06 -4.97
N ALA A 447 -30.37 1.97 -5.80
CA ALA A 447 -30.31 1.01 -6.91
C ALA A 447 -30.47 -0.44 -6.41
#